data_AF-A0A972UQR4-F1
#
_entry.id   AF-A0A972UQR4-F1
#
_cell.length_a   1.000
_cell.length_b   1.000
_cell.length_c   1.000
_cell.angle_alpha   90.00
_cell.angle_beta   90.00
_cell.angle_gamma   90.00
#
_symmetry.space_group_name_H-M   'P 1'
#
loop_
_entity.id
_entity.type
_entity.pdbx_description
1 polymer ?
#
loop_
_entity_poly.entity_id
_entity_poly.type
_entity_poly.pdbx_seq_one_letter_code
_entity_poly.pdbx_strand_id
1 'polypeptide(L)'
;VSHRADWIDNSAHWQDRARTIENRLSDALHERLTQRFVDRRATALIRARGKDDLFAIVEPDGGLSVEGQHVGRLEGLRFHPDETGSGEERKALMAAANRTLQREIGHRVISLSADPNTAFTLHDDATIIWRGAVIARLRGNDRALAPHIDILAHGAVSPEQRDQARSRLSRWLDALIADDLGPLIALRDADIDGPGRGLAYQLVEALGSLPRKSAAPLIRAVTPENRKALRRLGVRIGAESVYVPVLIKPRAARLRAMLWQVHKDEAIRPPPTPGLTSLIPDPNCNEGFYEASGYRLIGGRALRIDILDRLAVILLRLVRGGPFELSHEILSLLGLSVDQALPVIAALGYRMRETPDGPRLARSKANRQPAGASAKRKPKPPQSAQKAKPRQFPVDPNSPFAKLQELRIAK
;
A
#
# COMPACT_ATOMS: atom_id res chain seq x y z
N VAL A 1 0.76 65.30 1.60
CA VAL A 1 0.98 66.72 1.24
C VAL A 1 2.45 67.02 0.98
N SER A 2 3.38 66.55 1.82
CA SER A 2 4.84 66.74 1.64
C SER A 2 5.45 66.10 0.39
N HIS A 3 4.84 65.07 -0.21
CA HIS A 3 5.36 64.36 -1.40
C HIS A 3 5.25 65.12 -2.74
N ARG A 4 4.57 66.27 -2.78
CA ARG A 4 4.53 67.15 -3.96
C ARG A 4 5.45 68.33 -3.72
N ALA A 5 6.60 68.34 -4.40
CA ALA A 5 7.67 69.31 -4.16
C ALA A 5 7.25 70.76 -4.47
N ASP A 6 6.24 70.94 -5.32
CA ASP A 6 5.83 72.24 -5.89
C ASP A 6 4.78 72.97 -5.04
N TRP A 7 4.35 72.37 -3.92
CA TRP A 7 3.22 72.86 -3.13
C TRP A 7 3.64 73.61 -1.86
N ILE A 8 4.89 73.43 -1.41
CA ILE A 8 5.41 74.01 -0.17
C ILE A 8 6.90 74.32 -0.34
N ASP A 9 7.33 75.52 0.04
CA ASP A 9 8.74 75.90 0.07
C ASP A 9 9.52 75.03 1.07
N ASN A 10 10.76 74.64 0.72
CA ASN A 10 11.58 73.70 1.48
C ASN A 10 10.93 72.32 1.68
N SER A 11 10.28 71.80 0.63
CA SER A 11 9.64 70.48 0.62
C SER A 11 10.54 69.34 1.14
N ALA A 12 11.84 69.36 0.82
CA ALA A 12 12.82 68.39 1.30
C ALA A 12 12.95 68.38 2.84
N HIS A 13 12.94 69.55 3.48
CA HIS A 13 13.00 69.65 4.94
C HIS A 13 11.74 69.06 5.60
N TRP A 14 10.56 69.39 5.06
CA TRP A 14 9.29 68.88 5.57
C TRP A 14 9.09 67.39 5.31
N GLN A 15 9.61 66.86 4.21
CA GLN A 15 9.64 65.42 3.93
C GLN A 15 10.52 64.68 4.94
N ASP A 16 11.73 65.16 5.21
CA ASP A 16 12.64 64.51 6.17
C ASP A 16 12.09 64.60 7.61
N ARG A 17 11.46 65.72 7.97
CA ARG A 17 10.81 65.88 9.27
C ARG A 17 9.61 64.94 9.43
N ALA A 18 8.78 64.81 8.39
CA ALA A 18 7.66 63.87 8.38
C ALA A 18 8.15 62.42 8.48
N ARG A 19 9.18 62.04 7.71
CA ARG A 19 9.78 60.70 7.75
C ARG A 19 10.35 60.37 9.14
N THR A 20 10.99 61.34 9.79
CA THR A 20 11.52 61.18 11.16
C THR A 20 10.40 60.92 12.17
N ILE A 21 9.28 61.64 12.05
CA ILE A 21 8.10 61.45 12.92
C ILE A 21 7.46 60.09 12.65
N GLU A 22 7.32 59.70 11.38
CA GLU A 22 6.76 58.41 10.97
C GLU A 22 7.62 57.23 11.46
N ASN A 23 8.94 57.33 11.32
CA ASN A 23 9.86 56.34 11.86
C ASN A 23 9.70 56.20 13.38
N ARG A 24 9.67 57.31 14.12
CA ARG A 24 9.46 57.28 15.58
C ARG A 24 8.10 56.72 15.98
N LEU A 25 7.05 57.02 15.21
CA LEU A 25 5.72 56.48 15.45
C LEU A 25 5.68 54.98 15.16
N SER A 26 6.34 54.55 14.09
CA SER A 26 6.49 53.14 13.72
C SER A 26 7.26 52.37 14.79
N ASP A 27 8.37 52.92 15.29
CA ASP A 27 9.17 52.33 16.38
C ASP A 27 8.36 52.23 17.68
N ALA A 28 7.70 53.32 18.08
CA ALA A 28 6.87 53.34 19.29
C ALA A 28 5.65 52.41 19.19
N LEU A 29 5.04 52.29 18.01
CA LEU A 29 3.96 51.34 17.77
C LEU A 29 4.46 49.90 17.86
N HIS A 30 5.60 49.61 17.24
CA HIS A 30 6.21 48.28 17.28
C HIS A 30 6.61 47.88 18.70
N GLU A 31 7.20 48.80 19.47
CA GLU A 31 7.56 48.60 20.87
C GLU A 31 6.31 48.35 21.74
N ARG A 32 5.26 49.15 21.59
CA ARG A 32 3.99 48.99 22.33
C ARG A 32 3.26 47.70 21.98
N LEU A 33 3.28 47.27 20.72
CA LEU A 33 2.74 45.98 20.30
C LEU A 33 3.53 44.84 20.95
N THR A 34 4.86 44.86 20.83
CA THR A 34 5.75 43.84 21.38
C THR A 34 5.57 43.71 22.89
N GLN A 35 5.57 44.83 23.62
CA GLN A 35 5.41 44.83 25.07
C GLN A 35 4.06 44.30 25.53
N ARG A 36 2.97 44.64 24.82
CA ARG A 36 1.63 44.11 25.12
C ARG A 36 1.50 42.59 24.86
N PHE A 37 2.26 42.05 23.91
CA PHE A 37 2.34 40.60 23.68
C PHE A 37 3.17 39.89 24.76
N VAL A 38 4.28 40.49 25.20
CA VAL A 38 5.15 39.97 26.26
C VAL A 38 4.42 39.96 27.62
N ASP A 39 3.74 41.05 27.97
CA ASP A 39 3.02 41.15 29.26
C ASP A 39 1.89 40.13 29.37
N ARG A 40 1.15 39.88 28.28
CA ARG A 40 0.14 38.82 28.22
C ARG A 40 0.74 37.43 28.36
N ARG A 41 1.89 37.16 27.72
CA ARG A 41 2.64 35.88 27.84
C ARG A 41 3.14 35.67 29.26
N ALA A 42 3.78 36.67 29.86
CA ALA A 42 4.30 36.59 31.21
C ALA A 42 3.18 36.34 32.24
N THR A 43 2.05 37.03 32.08
CA THR A 43 0.87 36.84 32.96
C THR A 43 0.27 35.45 32.84
N ALA A 44 0.11 34.94 31.61
CA ALA A 44 -0.36 33.57 31.37
C ALA A 44 0.59 32.54 31.99
N LEU A 45 1.91 32.80 31.97
CA LEU A 45 2.90 31.90 32.54
C LEU A 45 2.88 31.80 34.06
N ILE A 46 2.75 32.95 34.72
CA ILE A 46 2.73 33.02 36.18
C ILE A 46 1.52 32.24 36.69
N ARG A 47 0.37 32.37 36.01
CA ARG A 47 -0.83 31.57 36.29
C ARG A 47 -0.68 30.10 35.94
N ALA A 48 0.02 29.77 34.84
CA ALA A 48 0.34 28.39 34.47
C ALA A 48 1.22 27.67 35.50
N ARG A 49 2.07 28.42 36.22
CA ARG A 49 2.89 27.93 37.33
C ARG A 49 2.10 27.85 38.64
N GLY A 50 1.09 28.70 38.83
CA GLY A 50 0.10 28.56 39.90
C GLY A 50 -0.82 27.37 39.64
N LYS A 51 -1.40 26.77 40.68
CA LYS A 51 -2.47 25.76 40.53
C LYS A 51 -3.80 26.36 40.04
N ASP A 52 -3.76 27.49 39.34
CA ASP A 52 -4.94 28.16 38.82
C ASP A 52 -5.42 27.43 37.55
N ASP A 53 -6.74 27.31 37.41
CA ASP A 53 -7.35 26.75 36.20
C ASP A 53 -7.24 27.76 35.05
N LEU A 54 -6.23 27.57 34.21
CA LEU A 54 -6.10 28.28 32.94
C LEU A 54 -7.25 27.90 31.99
N PHE A 55 -7.84 28.92 31.36
CA PHE A 55 -8.87 28.72 30.36
C PHE A 55 -8.25 28.41 29.00
N ALA A 56 -8.51 27.22 28.48
CA ALA A 56 -8.10 26.81 27.14
C ALA A 56 -9.32 26.44 26.30
N ILE A 57 -9.36 26.94 25.06
CA ILE A 57 -10.50 26.84 24.13
C ILE A 57 -9.98 26.27 22.81
N VAL A 58 -10.72 25.31 22.26
CA VAL A 58 -10.53 24.83 20.88
C VAL A 58 -11.53 25.53 19.97
N GLU A 59 -11.02 26.23 18.98
CA GLU A 59 -11.78 26.94 17.94
C GLU A 59 -12.33 25.95 16.90
N PRO A 60 -13.42 26.29 16.18
CA PRO A 60 -14.05 25.41 15.19
C PRO A 60 -13.13 24.98 14.04
N ASP A 61 -12.13 25.79 13.72
CA ASP A 61 -11.11 25.51 12.71
C ASP A 61 -9.98 24.58 13.22
N GLY A 62 -10.07 24.17 14.49
CA GLY A 62 -9.10 23.34 15.19
C GLY A 62 -8.03 24.14 15.92
N GLY A 63 -8.02 25.47 15.88
CA GLY A 63 -7.08 26.28 16.65
C GLY A 63 -7.22 26.07 18.15
N LEU A 64 -6.13 25.98 18.89
CA LEU A 64 -6.14 25.87 20.36
C LEU A 64 -5.49 27.10 20.96
N SER A 65 -6.22 27.76 21.86
CA SER A 65 -5.75 28.95 22.54
C SER A 65 -5.85 28.79 24.07
N VAL A 66 -4.82 29.21 24.81
CA VAL A 66 -4.77 29.21 26.29
C VAL A 66 -4.66 30.67 26.75
N GLU A 67 -5.62 31.17 27.54
CA GLU A 67 -5.69 32.58 27.99
C GLU A 67 -5.59 33.60 26.82
N GLY A 68 -6.21 33.27 25.69
CA GLY A 68 -6.16 34.09 24.47
C GLY A 68 -4.84 34.04 23.71
N GLN A 69 -3.93 33.12 24.06
CA GLN A 69 -2.70 32.86 23.32
C GLN A 69 -2.82 31.60 22.50
N HIS A 70 -2.58 31.69 21.20
CA HIS A 70 -2.56 30.53 20.32
C HIS A 70 -1.39 29.62 20.67
N VAL A 71 -1.66 28.33 20.85
CA VAL A 71 -0.69 27.31 21.25
C VAL A 71 -0.48 26.27 20.14
N GLY A 72 -1.39 26.18 19.18
CA GLY A 72 -1.28 25.30 18.02
C GLY A 72 -2.64 24.87 17.47
N ARG A 73 -2.65 23.79 16.69
CA ARG A 73 -3.85 23.31 15.99
C ARG A 73 -4.10 21.82 16.20
N LEU A 74 -5.37 21.44 16.39
CA LEU A 74 -5.85 20.07 16.51
C LEU A 74 -6.51 19.61 15.20
N GLU A 75 -5.76 18.85 14.39
CA GLU A 75 -6.22 18.25 13.13
C GLU A 75 -6.59 16.78 13.36
N GLY A 76 -7.87 16.44 13.20
CA GLY A 76 -8.36 15.09 13.51
C GLY A 76 -8.12 14.73 14.98
N LEU A 77 -7.21 13.80 15.25
CA LEU A 77 -6.77 13.40 16.59
C LEU A 77 -5.32 13.83 16.91
N ARG A 78 -4.69 14.60 16.02
CA ARG A 78 -3.30 15.02 16.12
C ARG A 78 -3.21 16.51 16.44
N PHE A 79 -2.48 16.83 17.49
CA PHE A 79 -2.16 18.19 17.87
C PHE A 79 -0.79 18.60 17.30
N HIS A 80 -0.77 19.74 16.64
CA HIS A 80 0.40 20.41 16.07
C HIS A 80 0.67 21.68 16.87
N PRO A 81 1.63 21.65 17.81
CA PRO A 81 1.97 22.84 18.59
C PRO A 81 2.73 23.86 17.76
N ASP A 82 2.52 25.14 18.06
CA ASP A 82 3.30 26.22 17.49
C ASP A 82 4.70 26.29 18.10
N GLU A 83 5.69 26.70 17.31
CA GLU A 83 7.09 26.81 17.73
C GLU A 83 7.43 28.11 18.47
N THR A 84 6.45 28.89 18.91
CA THR A 84 6.70 30.23 19.47
C THR A 84 6.88 30.24 21.01
N GLY A 85 7.93 30.91 21.51
CA GLY A 85 8.19 31.14 22.94
C GLY A 85 9.41 30.40 23.51
N SER A 86 9.80 30.71 24.76
CA SER A 86 10.92 30.02 25.42
C SER A 86 10.53 28.63 25.97
N GLY A 87 11.53 27.78 26.24
CA GLY A 87 11.31 26.36 26.56
C GLY A 87 10.47 26.08 27.82
N GLU A 88 10.67 26.87 28.89
CA GLU A 88 9.88 26.73 30.12
C GLU A 88 8.45 27.24 29.96
N GLU A 89 8.28 28.33 29.20
CA GLU A 89 6.98 28.94 28.93
C GLU A 89 6.08 28.00 28.16
N ARG A 90 6.63 27.38 27.11
CA ARG A 90 5.95 26.39 26.30
C ARG A 90 5.50 25.18 27.13
N LYS A 91 6.33 24.72 28.06
CA LYS A 91 5.99 23.55 28.91
C LYS A 91 4.78 23.84 29.80
N ALA A 92 4.69 25.04 30.36
CA ALA A 92 3.58 25.44 31.23
C ALA A 92 2.27 25.61 30.43
N LEU A 93 2.32 26.30 29.28
CA LEU A 93 1.16 26.44 28.39
C LEU A 93 0.68 25.08 27.86
N MET A 94 1.59 24.18 27.50
CA MET A 94 1.26 22.84 27.02
C MET A 94 0.60 21.97 28.08
N ALA A 95 0.99 22.10 29.36
CA ALA A 95 0.34 21.37 30.45
C ALA A 95 -1.13 21.80 30.63
N ALA A 96 -1.42 23.09 30.48
CA ALA A 96 -2.77 23.63 30.51
C ALA A 96 -3.59 23.20 29.28
N ALA A 97 -3.01 23.32 28.09
CA ALA A 97 -3.58 22.87 26.83
C ALA A 97 -3.96 21.38 26.86
N ASN A 98 -3.13 20.53 27.48
CA ASN A 98 -3.33 19.08 27.48
C ASN A 98 -4.64 18.64 28.15
N ARG A 99 -5.10 19.35 29.20
CA ARG A 99 -6.38 19.05 29.87
C ARG A 99 -7.57 19.29 28.94
N THR A 100 -7.56 20.40 28.21
CA THR A 100 -8.60 20.71 27.20
C THR A 100 -8.50 19.77 26.00
N LEU A 101 -7.28 19.48 25.53
CA LEU A 101 -7.05 18.52 24.44
C LEU A 101 -7.60 17.14 24.76
N GLN A 102 -7.38 16.61 25.97
CA GLN A 102 -7.93 15.31 26.40
C GLN A 102 -9.45 15.25 26.30
N ARG A 103 -10.14 16.31 26.74
CA ARG A 103 -11.61 16.41 26.68
C ARG A 103 -12.10 16.49 25.24
N GLU A 104 -11.51 17.38 24.45
CA GLU A 104 -11.88 17.58 23.03
C GLU A 104 -11.64 16.30 22.21
N ILE A 105 -10.49 15.65 22.40
CA ILE A 105 -10.17 14.36 21.79
C ILE A 105 -11.24 13.32 22.15
N GLY A 106 -11.68 13.26 23.40
CA GLY A 106 -12.75 12.37 23.82
C GLY A 106 -14.05 12.61 23.03
N HIS A 107 -14.47 13.86 22.89
CA HIS A 107 -15.63 14.22 22.07
C HIS A 107 -15.44 13.84 20.59
N ARG A 108 -14.25 14.03 20.03
CA ARG A 108 -13.93 13.64 18.65
C ARG A 108 -13.96 12.14 18.46
N VAL A 109 -13.45 11.34 19.40
CA VAL A 109 -13.50 9.88 19.35
C VAL A 109 -14.93 9.36 19.43
N ILE A 110 -15.78 9.97 20.26
CA ILE A 110 -17.21 9.65 20.32
C ILE A 110 -17.88 9.98 18.97
N SER A 111 -17.61 11.16 18.41
CA SER A 111 -18.16 11.60 17.12
C SER A 111 -17.72 10.68 15.98
N LEU A 112 -16.43 10.37 15.91
CA LEU A 112 -15.85 9.41 14.99
C LEU A 112 -16.53 8.04 15.09
N SER A 113 -16.81 7.58 16.32
CA SER A 113 -17.48 6.30 16.55
C SER A 113 -18.93 6.27 16.08
N ALA A 114 -19.63 7.40 16.13
CA ALA A 114 -21.03 7.54 15.75
C ALA A 114 -21.23 7.85 14.25
N ASP A 115 -20.22 8.42 13.59
CA ASP A 115 -20.32 8.86 12.21
C ASP A 115 -20.55 7.70 11.22
N PRO A 116 -21.30 7.96 10.11
CA PRO A 116 -21.54 6.97 9.07
C PRO A 116 -20.28 6.66 8.26
N ASN A 117 -20.29 5.55 7.51
CA ASN A 117 -19.17 5.15 6.66
C ASN A 117 -18.79 6.19 5.59
N THR A 118 -19.71 7.06 5.20
CA THR A 118 -19.49 8.15 4.25
C THR A 118 -18.61 9.29 4.80
N ALA A 119 -18.41 9.37 6.12
CA ALA A 119 -17.53 10.36 6.75
C ALA A 119 -16.04 9.99 6.62
N PHE A 120 -15.73 8.79 6.14
CA PHE A 120 -14.39 8.23 6.05
C PHE A 120 -13.97 8.02 4.61
N THR A 121 -12.70 8.20 4.32
CA THR A 121 -12.14 7.94 2.99
C THR A 121 -10.74 7.32 3.13
N LEU A 122 -10.46 6.32 2.30
CA LEU A 122 -9.12 5.75 2.16
C LEU A 122 -8.41 6.47 1.02
N HIS A 123 -7.30 7.13 1.33
CA HIS A 123 -6.50 7.87 0.36
C HIS A 123 -5.42 6.98 -0.27
N ASP A 124 -4.85 7.39 -1.41
CA ASP A 124 -3.91 6.61 -2.22
C ASP A 124 -2.61 6.22 -1.51
N ASP A 125 -2.24 6.94 -0.46
CA ASP A 125 -1.06 6.70 0.37
C ASP A 125 -1.35 5.79 1.58
N ALA A 126 -2.47 5.07 1.54
CA ALA A 126 -2.95 4.18 2.60
C ALA A 126 -3.26 4.91 3.93
N THR A 127 -3.57 6.20 3.87
CA THR A 127 -4.06 6.98 5.02
C THR A 127 -5.59 7.02 5.06
N ILE A 128 -6.13 7.06 6.28
CA ILE A 128 -7.56 7.17 6.53
C ILE A 128 -7.87 8.60 6.93
N ILE A 129 -8.78 9.21 6.18
CA ILE A 129 -9.27 10.57 6.38
C ILE A 129 -10.65 10.51 7.02
N TRP A 130 -10.87 11.31 8.05
CA TRP A 130 -12.18 11.56 8.67
C TRP A 130 -12.46 13.05 8.68
N ARG A 131 -13.57 13.45 8.05
CA ARG A 131 -13.98 14.87 7.93
C ARG A 131 -12.85 15.80 7.44
N GLY A 132 -12.06 15.32 6.48
CA GLY A 132 -10.95 16.07 5.89
C GLY A 132 -9.61 16.00 6.65
N ALA A 133 -9.56 15.39 7.84
CA ALA A 133 -8.33 15.23 8.62
C ALA A 133 -7.80 13.79 8.56
N VAL A 134 -6.48 13.63 8.42
CA VAL A 134 -5.82 12.32 8.50
C VAL A 134 -5.80 11.84 9.95
N ILE A 135 -6.38 10.67 10.21
CA ILE A 135 -6.53 10.13 11.57
C ILE A 135 -5.86 8.77 11.78
N ALA A 136 -5.55 8.05 10.70
CA ALA A 136 -4.93 6.74 10.79
C ALA A 136 -4.18 6.37 9.50
N ARG A 137 -3.37 5.32 9.56
CA ARG A 137 -2.69 4.73 8.40
C ARG A 137 -2.79 3.20 8.46
N LEU A 138 -2.90 2.57 7.30
CA LEU A 138 -2.83 1.11 7.19
C LEU A 138 -1.37 0.63 7.33
N ARG A 139 -1.18 -0.47 8.05
CA ARG A 139 0.11 -1.15 8.22
C ARG A 139 -0.04 -2.63 7.88
N GLY A 140 1.02 -3.19 7.30
CA GLY A 140 1.10 -4.61 6.99
C GLY A 140 0.98 -5.51 8.22
N ASN A 141 0.43 -6.69 7.99
CA ASN A 141 0.42 -7.83 8.93
C ASN A 141 0.32 -9.12 8.11
N ASP A 142 0.13 -10.26 8.78
CA ASP A 142 0.04 -11.58 8.14
C ASP A 142 -1.20 -11.77 7.25
N ARG A 143 -2.15 -10.82 7.22
CA ARG A 143 -3.43 -10.93 6.51
C ARG A 143 -3.65 -9.74 5.57
N ALA A 144 -3.39 -9.93 4.28
CA ALA A 144 -3.53 -8.87 3.29
C ALA A 144 -4.94 -8.22 3.23
N LEU A 145 -6.00 -8.99 3.51
CA LEU A 145 -7.39 -8.50 3.53
C LEU A 145 -7.85 -7.95 4.89
N ALA A 146 -6.97 -7.87 5.88
CA ALA A 146 -7.28 -7.35 7.20
C ALA A 146 -6.06 -6.61 7.77
N PRO A 147 -5.58 -5.54 7.12
CA PRO A 147 -4.37 -4.83 7.54
C PRO A 147 -4.55 -4.19 8.92
N HIS A 148 -3.44 -3.94 9.60
CA HIS A 148 -3.47 -3.25 10.88
C HIS A 148 -3.78 -1.75 10.69
N ILE A 149 -4.50 -1.15 11.63
CA ILE A 149 -4.81 0.29 11.62
C ILE A 149 -4.02 0.97 12.73
N ASP A 150 -3.06 1.78 12.31
CA ASP A 150 -2.26 2.62 13.19
C ASP A 150 -2.93 3.99 13.35
N ILE A 151 -3.34 4.33 14.57
CA ILE A 151 -4.06 5.58 14.87
C ILE A 151 -3.04 6.70 15.00
N LEU A 152 -3.18 7.72 14.15
CA LEU A 152 -2.33 8.90 14.14
C LEU A 152 -2.88 9.90 15.16
N ALA A 153 -2.48 9.71 16.41
CA ALA A 153 -2.95 10.46 17.56
C ALA A 153 -1.81 11.16 18.30
N HIS A 154 -2.08 12.31 18.89
CA HIS A 154 -1.18 12.93 19.86
C HIS A 154 -1.19 12.16 21.21
N GLY A 155 -0.18 12.36 22.06
CA GLY A 155 -0.01 11.65 23.34
C GLY A 155 -1.13 11.86 24.37
N ALA A 156 -2.09 12.74 24.09
CA ALA A 156 -3.26 13.00 24.93
C ALA A 156 -4.37 11.94 24.80
N VAL A 157 -4.32 11.05 23.80
CA VAL A 157 -5.34 9.99 23.59
C VAL A 157 -5.09 8.81 24.53
N SER A 158 -6.10 8.42 25.32
CA SER A 158 -6.02 7.24 26.20
C SER A 158 -6.02 5.93 25.39
N PRO A 159 -5.50 4.82 25.95
CA PRO A 159 -5.57 3.51 25.30
C PRO A 159 -7.00 3.12 24.89
N GLU A 160 -7.98 3.35 25.77
CA GLU A 160 -9.39 3.01 25.54
C GLU A 160 -9.98 3.82 24.37
N GLN A 161 -9.67 5.12 24.31
CA GLN A 161 -10.07 5.98 23.20
C GLN A 161 -9.44 5.54 21.88
N ARG A 162 -8.17 5.11 21.92
CA ARG A 162 -7.44 4.64 20.75
C ARG A 162 -8.02 3.32 20.23
N ASP A 163 -8.38 2.40 21.13
CA ASP A 163 -9.05 1.15 20.78
C ASP A 163 -10.47 1.35 20.26
N GLN A 164 -11.21 2.29 20.85
CA GLN A 164 -12.54 2.68 20.36
C GLN A 164 -12.47 3.20 18.92
N ALA A 165 -11.55 4.12 18.64
CA ALA A 165 -11.32 4.64 17.30
C ALA A 165 -10.90 3.53 16.33
N ARG A 166 -9.93 2.70 16.72
CA ARG A 166 -9.47 1.56 15.91
C ARG A 166 -10.60 0.58 15.58
N SER A 167 -11.44 0.23 16.56
CA SER A 167 -12.58 -0.67 16.35
C SER A 167 -13.59 -0.09 15.36
N ARG A 168 -13.87 1.21 15.42
CA ARG A 168 -14.73 1.89 14.44
C ARG A 168 -14.13 1.86 13.03
N LEU A 169 -12.84 2.16 12.90
CA LEU A 169 -12.15 2.18 11.61
C LEU A 169 -12.01 0.78 11.02
N SER A 170 -11.80 -0.25 11.85
CA SER A 170 -11.76 -1.65 11.40
C SER A 170 -13.09 -2.03 10.77
N ARG A 171 -14.22 -1.76 11.43
CA ARG A 171 -15.56 -2.05 10.87
C ARG A 171 -15.82 -1.32 9.55
N TRP A 172 -15.35 -0.08 9.42
CA TRP A 172 -15.46 0.67 8.17
C TRP A 172 -14.58 0.04 7.06
N LEU A 173 -13.33 -0.30 7.38
CA LEU A 173 -12.41 -0.90 6.43
C LEU A 173 -12.90 -2.28 5.98
N ASP A 174 -13.42 -3.09 6.89
CA ASP A 174 -14.03 -4.39 6.59
C ASP A 174 -15.21 -4.23 5.62
N ALA A 175 -16.04 -3.20 5.82
CA ALA A 175 -17.14 -2.88 4.91
C ALA A 175 -16.64 -2.42 3.53
N LEU A 176 -15.59 -1.59 3.47
CA LEU A 176 -14.96 -1.16 2.22
C LEU A 176 -14.36 -2.35 1.44
N ILE A 177 -13.65 -3.23 2.13
CA ILE A 177 -13.08 -4.45 1.55
C ILE A 177 -14.20 -5.40 1.09
N ALA A 178 -15.29 -5.51 1.83
CA ALA A 178 -16.43 -6.32 1.42
C ALA A 178 -17.15 -5.77 0.16
N ASP A 179 -17.27 -4.45 0.04
CA ASP A 179 -17.87 -3.80 -1.14
C ASP A 179 -17.00 -4.02 -2.39
N ASP A 180 -15.70 -3.75 -2.29
CA ASP A 180 -14.79 -3.73 -3.45
C ASP A 180 -14.21 -5.11 -3.78
N LEU A 181 -13.94 -5.92 -2.75
CA LEU A 181 -13.26 -7.22 -2.83
C LEU A 181 -14.13 -8.37 -2.30
N GLY A 182 -15.45 -8.18 -2.23
CA GLY A 182 -16.42 -9.21 -1.80
C GLY A 182 -16.20 -10.61 -2.40
N PRO A 183 -15.84 -10.77 -3.69
CA PRO A 183 -15.49 -12.09 -4.24
C PRO A 183 -14.34 -12.81 -3.53
N LEU A 184 -13.35 -12.09 -2.99
CA LEU A 184 -12.26 -12.69 -2.21
C LEU A 184 -12.75 -13.17 -0.84
N ILE A 185 -13.64 -12.41 -0.20
CA ILE A 185 -14.29 -12.82 1.04
C ILE A 185 -15.12 -14.09 0.80
N ALA A 186 -15.93 -14.08 -0.26
CA ALA A 186 -16.72 -15.24 -0.67
C ALA A 186 -15.84 -16.46 -0.97
N LEU A 187 -14.68 -16.29 -1.61
CA LEU A 187 -13.74 -17.38 -1.87
C LEU A 187 -13.09 -17.93 -0.61
N ARG A 188 -12.74 -17.05 0.34
CA ARG A 188 -12.16 -17.43 1.64
C ARG A 188 -13.15 -18.29 2.43
N ASP A 189 -14.41 -17.86 2.47
CA ASP A 189 -15.45 -18.45 3.32
C ASP A 189 -16.21 -19.59 2.63
N ALA A 190 -16.08 -19.75 1.31
CA ALA A 190 -16.81 -20.76 0.55
C ALA A 190 -16.52 -22.18 1.00
N ASP A 191 -17.56 -22.99 1.15
CA ASP A 191 -17.43 -24.42 1.41
C ASP A 191 -17.13 -25.19 0.12
N ILE A 192 -15.84 -25.26 -0.22
CA ILE A 192 -15.30 -26.07 -1.32
C ILE A 192 -14.32 -27.07 -0.73
N ASP A 193 -14.27 -28.28 -1.29
CA ASP A 193 -13.38 -29.35 -0.84
C ASP A 193 -12.10 -29.47 -1.70
N GLY A 194 -11.14 -30.22 -1.15
CA GLY A 194 -10.00 -30.75 -1.88
C GLY A 194 -9.22 -29.71 -2.73
N PRO A 195 -8.91 -30.03 -4.00
CA PRO A 195 -8.15 -29.14 -4.88
C PRO A 195 -8.85 -27.80 -5.17
N GLY A 196 -10.19 -27.75 -5.11
CA GLY A 196 -10.95 -26.52 -5.27
C GLY A 196 -10.67 -25.53 -4.14
N ARG A 197 -10.67 -26.02 -2.89
CA ARG A 197 -10.28 -25.23 -1.71
C ARG A 197 -8.86 -24.70 -1.82
N GLY A 198 -7.92 -25.56 -2.20
CA GLY A 198 -6.51 -25.17 -2.37
C GLY A 198 -6.34 -24.06 -3.40
N LEU A 199 -7.08 -24.12 -4.51
CA LEU A 199 -7.03 -23.07 -5.53
C LEU A 199 -7.69 -21.77 -5.06
N ALA A 200 -8.80 -21.84 -4.33
CA ALA A 200 -9.44 -20.67 -3.71
C ALA A 200 -8.51 -20.00 -2.69
N TYR A 201 -7.85 -20.78 -1.84
CA TYR A 201 -6.85 -20.29 -0.89
C TYR A 201 -5.71 -19.55 -1.58
N GLN A 202 -5.07 -20.17 -2.59
CA GLN A 202 -3.99 -19.50 -3.35
C GLN A 202 -4.45 -18.22 -4.03
N LEU A 203 -5.70 -18.21 -4.52
CA LEU A 203 -6.26 -17.03 -5.16
C LEU A 203 -6.52 -15.89 -4.17
N VAL A 204 -6.99 -16.19 -2.96
CA VAL A 204 -7.16 -15.20 -1.89
C VAL A 204 -5.81 -14.63 -1.44
N GLU A 205 -4.81 -15.48 -1.24
CA GLU A 205 -3.44 -15.07 -0.87
C GLU A 205 -2.79 -14.20 -1.95
N ALA A 206 -3.04 -14.51 -3.22
CA ALA A 206 -2.58 -13.71 -4.36
C ALA A 206 -3.50 -12.52 -4.67
N LEU A 207 -4.43 -12.19 -3.76
CA LEU A 207 -5.40 -11.09 -3.89
C LEU A 207 -6.19 -11.14 -5.20
N GLY A 208 -6.53 -12.32 -5.72
CA GLY A 208 -7.50 -12.48 -6.80
C GLY A 208 -6.94 -12.77 -8.19
N SER A 209 -5.61 -12.89 -8.35
CA SER A 209 -5.02 -13.38 -9.60
C SER A 209 -3.67 -14.05 -9.41
N LEU A 210 -3.42 -15.11 -10.17
CA LEU A 210 -2.12 -15.77 -10.24
C LEU A 210 -1.84 -16.38 -11.63
N PRO A 211 -0.57 -16.63 -11.99
CA PRO A 211 -0.21 -17.36 -13.20
C PRO A 211 -0.80 -18.77 -13.19
N ARG A 212 -1.37 -19.23 -14.30
CA ARG A 212 -1.89 -20.61 -14.41
C ARG A 212 -0.80 -21.64 -14.10
N LYS A 213 0.45 -21.33 -14.47
CA LYS A 213 1.61 -22.20 -14.26
C LYS A 213 1.89 -22.45 -12.77
N SER A 214 1.72 -21.47 -11.89
CA SER A 214 1.98 -21.64 -10.45
C SER A 214 0.96 -22.57 -9.78
N ALA A 215 -0.29 -22.57 -10.25
CA ALA A 215 -1.34 -23.48 -9.77
C ALA A 215 -1.55 -24.74 -10.63
N ALA A 216 -0.62 -25.07 -11.53
CA ALA A 216 -0.79 -26.17 -12.48
C ALA A 216 -1.12 -27.54 -11.82
N PRO A 217 -0.50 -27.93 -10.69
CA PRO A 217 -0.86 -29.17 -10.00
C PRO A 217 -2.31 -29.18 -9.51
N LEU A 218 -2.76 -28.11 -8.85
CA LEU A 218 -4.13 -27.97 -8.36
C LEU A 218 -5.14 -27.97 -9.50
N ILE A 219 -4.89 -27.19 -10.56
CA ILE A 219 -5.78 -27.10 -11.72
C ILE A 219 -6.00 -28.46 -12.39
N ARG A 220 -4.96 -29.32 -12.43
CA ARG A 220 -5.09 -30.69 -12.95
C ARG A 220 -5.95 -31.59 -12.05
N ALA A 221 -5.91 -31.37 -10.74
CA ALA A 221 -6.67 -32.14 -9.75
C ALA A 221 -8.11 -31.63 -9.53
N VAL A 222 -8.44 -30.40 -9.94
CA VAL A 222 -9.78 -29.82 -9.81
C VAL A 222 -10.82 -30.63 -10.60
N THR A 223 -11.81 -31.17 -9.88
CA THR A 223 -12.96 -31.91 -10.41
C THR A 223 -13.95 -31.00 -11.15
N PRO A 224 -14.86 -31.55 -11.98
CA PRO A 224 -15.93 -30.79 -12.62
C PRO A 224 -16.82 -30.02 -11.62
N GLU A 225 -17.11 -30.62 -10.47
CA GLU A 225 -17.92 -30.04 -9.38
C GLU A 225 -17.19 -28.85 -8.78
N ASN A 226 -15.92 -29.01 -8.42
CA ASN A 226 -15.06 -27.93 -7.93
C ASN A 226 -14.94 -26.80 -8.95
N ARG A 227 -14.82 -27.12 -10.24
CA ARG A 227 -14.80 -26.11 -11.30
C ARG A 227 -16.11 -25.35 -11.41
N LYS A 228 -17.26 -26.01 -11.22
CA LYS A 228 -18.59 -25.36 -11.21
C LYS A 228 -18.73 -24.45 -9.99
N ALA A 229 -18.29 -24.89 -8.82
CA ALA A 229 -18.29 -24.09 -7.59
C ALA A 229 -17.42 -22.82 -7.74
N LEU A 230 -16.17 -22.97 -8.19
CA LEU A 230 -15.26 -21.85 -8.44
C LEU A 230 -15.83 -20.84 -9.45
N ARG A 231 -16.48 -21.32 -10.54
CA ARG A 231 -17.15 -20.45 -11.51
C ARG A 231 -18.31 -19.67 -10.90
N ARG A 232 -19.11 -20.27 -10.01
CA ARG A 232 -20.19 -19.58 -9.29
C ARG A 232 -19.65 -18.46 -8.39
N LEU A 233 -18.45 -18.65 -7.84
CA LEU A 233 -17.72 -17.62 -7.09
C LEU A 233 -16.99 -16.60 -7.98
N GLY A 234 -17.20 -16.64 -9.29
CA GLY A 234 -16.62 -15.69 -10.24
C GLY A 234 -15.17 -15.99 -10.65
N VAL A 235 -14.61 -17.16 -10.29
CA VAL A 235 -13.26 -17.54 -10.69
C VAL A 235 -13.24 -18.00 -12.14
N ARG A 236 -12.29 -17.45 -12.90
CA ARG A 236 -11.96 -17.86 -14.25
C ARG A 236 -10.64 -18.61 -14.26
N ILE A 237 -10.68 -19.87 -14.67
CA ILE A 237 -9.49 -20.68 -14.96
C ILE A 237 -9.15 -20.49 -16.44
N GLY A 238 -8.32 -19.48 -16.71
CA GLY A 238 -7.91 -19.00 -18.03
C GLY A 238 -6.84 -19.85 -18.72
N ALA A 239 -6.45 -19.45 -19.93
CA ALA A 239 -5.35 -20.09 -20.66
C ALA A 239 -3.99 -19.79 -20.02
N GLU A 240 -3.77 -18.57 -19.53
CA GLU A 240 -2.50 -18.13 -18.94
C GLU A 240 -2.61 -17.75 -17.45
N SER A 241 -3.82 -17.47 -16.96
CA SER A 241 -4.05 -17.00 -15.58
C SER A 241 -5.26 -17.65 -14.92
N VAL A 242 -5.25 -17.73 -13.59
CA VAL A 242 -6.45 -17.97 -12.78
C VAL A 242 -6.76 -16.68 -12.04
N TYR A 243 -7.96 -16.14 -12.23
CA TYR A 243 -8.30 -14.81 -11.69
C TYR A 243 -9.81 -14.62 -11.51
N VAL A 244 -10.19 -13.58 -10.77
CA VAL A 244 -11.57 -13.13 -10.64
C VAL A 244 -11.77 -11.88 -11.52
N PRO A 245 -12.55 -11.93 -12.63
CA PRO A 245 -12.62 -10.83 -13.60
C PRO A 245 -13.10 -9.49 -13.02
N VAL A 246 -14.04 -9.51 -12.07
CA VAL A 246 -14.57 -8.26 -11.49
C VAL A 246 -13.50 -7.51 -10.69
N LEU A 247 -12.48 -8.22 -10.16
CA LEU A 247 -11.38 -7.63 -9.39
C LEU A 247 -10.33 -6.93 -10.26
N ILE A 248 -10.43 -7.04 -11.59
CA ILE A 248 -9.58 -6.30 -12.54
C ILE A 248 -10.14 -4.88 -12.79
N LYS A 249 -11.41 -4.62 -12.41
CA LYS A 249 -12.02 -3.29 -12.58
C LYS A 249 -11.26 -2.25 -11.73
N PRO A 250 -11.22 -0.97 -12.16
CA PRO A 250 -10.33 0.04 -11.58
C PRO A 250 -10.41 0.19 -10.06
N ARG A 251 -11.63 0.24 -9.52
CA ARG A 251 -11.85 0.42 -8.08
C ARG A 251 -11.28 -0.76 -7.26
N ALA A 252 -11.58 -1.99 -7.64
CA ALA A 252 -11.05 -3.18 -7.00
C ALA A 252 -9.52 -3.32 -7.21
N ALA A 253 -9.02 -3.06 -8.42
CA ALA A 253 -7.59 -3.13 -8.73
C ALA A 253 -6.77 -2.14 -7.89
N ARG A 254 -7.29 -0.93 -7.67
CA ARG A 254 -6.66 0.08 -6.80
C ARG A 254 -6.55 -0.38 -5.36
N LEU A 255 -7.65 -0.90 -4.78
CA LEU A 255 -7.62 -1.41 -3.42
C LEU A 255 -6.70 -2.63 -3.28
N ARG A 256 -6.72 -3.56 -4.26
CA ARG A 256 -5.82 -4.73 -4.28
C ARG A 256 -4.35 -4.33 -4.32
N ALA A 257 -3.98 -3.41 -5.21
CA ALA A 257 -2.61 -2.92 -5.32
C ALA A 257 -2.15 -2.24 -4.01
N MET A 258 -3.01 -1.44 -3.39
CA MET A 258 -2.71 -0.81 -2.10
C MET A 258 -2.53 -1.85 -0.98
N LEU A 259 -3.50 -2.75 -0.81
CA LEU A 259 -3.43 -3.79 0.24
C LEU A 259 -2.23 -4.72 0.05
N TRP A 260 -1.87 -5.03 -1.20
CA TRP A 260 -0.67 -5.80 -1.49
C TRP A 260 0.59 -5.08 -1.03
N GLN A 261 0.74 -3.80 -1.37
CA GLN A 261 1.90 -3.00 -0.98
C GLN A 261 1.99 -2.84 0.54
N VAL A 262 0.85 -2.57 1.20
CA VAL A 262 0.75 -2.51 2.67
C VAL A 262 1.17 -3.84 3.29
N HIS A 263 0.68 -4.97 2.76
CA HIS A 263 1.00 -6.31 3.27
C HIS A 263 2.47 -6.70 3.05
N LYS A 264 3.10 -6.24 1.96
CA LYS A 264 4.51 -6.49 1.66
C LYS A 264 5.47 -5.44 2.23
N ASP A 265 4.95 -4.46 2.97
CA ASP A 265 5.71 -3.31 3.48
C ASP A 265 6.49 -2.57 2.37
N GLU A 266 5.89 -2.52 1.18
CA GLU A 266 6.42 -1.83 0.01
C GLU A 266 6.01 -0.36 0.01
N ALA A 267 6.80 0.49 -0.65
CA ALA A 267 6.44 1.89 -0.84
C ALA A 267 5.13 2.00 -1.62
N ILE A 268 4.16 2.76 -1.11
CA ILE A 268 2.84 2.89 -1.72
C ILE A 268 2.93 3.70 -3.03
N ARG A 269 2.47 3.09 -4.11
CA ARG A 269 2.40 3.67 -5.46
C ARG A 269 0.99 3.52 -6.02
N PRO A 270 0.53 4.48 -6.84
CA PRO A 270 -0.75 4.35 -7.53
C PRO A 270 -0.68 3.19 -8.55
N PRO A 271 -1.77 2.44 -8.73
CA PRO A 271 -1.84 1.43 -9.78
C PRO A 271 -1.76 2.09 -11.17
N PRO A 272 -1.48 1.29 -12.22
CA PRO A 272 -1.58 1.75 -13.60
C PRO A 272 -2.90 2.46 -13.92
N THR A 273 -2.83 3.45 -14.82
CA THR A 273 -4.01 4.19 -15.30
C THR A 273 -5.11 3.24 -15.80
N PRO A 274 -6.36 3.41 -15.33
CA PRO A 274 -7.50 2.65 -15.81
C PRO A 274 -7.64 2.68 -17.33
N GLY A 275 -8.05 1.55 -17.91
CA GLY A 275 -8.33 1.42 -19.35
C GLY A 275 -7.15 0.95 -20.19
N LEU A 276 -5.92 1.01 -19.69
CA LEU A 276 -4.76 0.47 -20.38
C LEU A 276 -4.85 -1.07 -20.50
N THR A 277 -4.58 -1.58 -21.70
CA THR A 277 -4.47 -3.03 -21.97
C THR A 277 -3.03 -3.51 -21.83
N SER A 278 -2.07 -2.62 -22.09
CA SER A 278 -0.63 -2.87 -22.07
C SER A 278 0.14 -1.61 -21.67
N LEU A 279 1.25 -1.76 -20.92
CA LEU A 279 2.14 -0.65 -20.53
C LEU A 279 3.59 -1.10 -20.37
N ILE A 280 4.53 -0.14 -20.39
CA ILE A 280 5.95 -0.40 -20.12
C ILE A 280 6.07 -0.52 -18.60
N PRO A 281 6.59 -1.64 -18.07
CA PRO A 281 6.79 -1.77 -16.64
C PRO A 281 7.74 -0.69 -16.12
N ASP A 282 7.38 -0.06 -15.01
CA ASP A 282 8.25 0.81 -14.23
C ASP A 282 9.33 -0.08 -13.57
N PRO A 283 10.63 0.21 -13.76
CA PRO A 283 11.71 -0.57 -13.16
C PRO A 283 11.70 -0.58 -11.63
N ASN A 284 11.00 0.37 -11.00
CA ASN A 284 10.85 0.44 -9.54
C ASN A 284 9.69 -0.43 -9.01
N CYS A 285 8.94 -1.08 -9.90
CA CYS A 285 7.82 -1.95 -9.54
C CYS A 285 8.14 -3.41 -9.86
N ASN A 286 7.84 -4.32 -8.93
CA ASN A 286 8.07 -5.74 -9.11
C ASN A 286 6.84 -6.47 -9.71
N GLU A 287 7.01 -7.76 -10.01
CA GLU A 287 5.95 -8.59 -10.60
C GLU A 287 4.70 -8.66 -9.71
N GLY A 288 4.88 -8.72 -8.38
CA GLY A 288 3.78 -8.82 -7.44
C GLY A 288 2.86 -7.59 -7.44
N PHE A 289 3.45 -6.40 -7.56
CA PHE A 289 2.68 -5.15 -7.73
C PHE A 289 1.81 -5.19 -8.99
N TYR A 290 2.36 -5.65 -10.11
CA TYR A 290 1.59 -5.77 -11.36
C TYR A 290 0.47 -6.79 -11.25
N GLU A 291 0.74 -7.96 -10.66
CA GLU A 291 -0.28 -9.00 -10.44
C GLU A 291 -1.43 -8.50 -9.56
N ALA A 292 -1.10 -7.84 -8.44
CA ALA A 292 -2.09 -7.24 -7.55
C ALA A 292 -2.92 -6.15 -8.26
N SER A 293 -2.29 -5.42 -9.19
CA SER A 293 -2.94 -4.41 -10.04
C SER A 293 -3.72 -4.98 -11.23
N GLY A 294 -3.72 -6.31 -11.43
CA GLY A 294 -4.43 -6.97 -12.53
C GLY A 294 -3.66 -7.02 -13.86
N TYR A 295 -2.32 -6.93 -13.82
CA TYR A 295 -1.40 -7.02 -14.96
C TYR A 295 -0.38 -8.15 -14.78
N ARG A 296 0.12 -8.68 -15.91
CA ARG A 296 1.17 -9.69 -15.97
C ARG A 296 2.37 -9.14 -16.71
N LEU A 297 3.56 -9.27 -16.13
CA LEU A 297 4.80 -9.03 -16.83
C LEU A 297 5.04 -10.16 -17.85
N ILE A 298 5.15 -9.80 -19.13
CA ILE A 298 5.38 -10.73 -20.23
C ILE A 298 6.02 -10.01 -21.43
N GLY A 299 7.09 -10.58 -21.99
CA GLY A 299 7.72 -10.05 -23.20
C GLY A 299 8.16 -8.58 -23.10
N GLY A 300 8.64 -8.14 -21.93
CA GLY A 300 9.05 -6.75 -21.70
C GLY A 300 7.89 -5.76 -21.50
N ARG A 301 6.66 -6.26 -21.31
CA ARG A 301 5.44 -5.47 -21.15
C ARG A 301 4.64 -5.92 -19.94
N ALA A 302 3.83 -5.04 -19.36
CA ALA A 302 2.78 -5.42 -18.43
C ALA A 302 1.45 -5.45 -19.20
N LEU A 303 0.84 -6.63 -19.34
CA LEU A 303 -0.44 -6.82 -20.03
C LEU A 303 -1.55 -7.09 -19.02
N ARG A 304 -2.71 -6.47 -19.23
CA ARG A 304 -3.88 -6.72 -18.37
C ARG A 304 -4.28 -8.19 -18.46
N ILE A 305 -4.58 -8.81 -17.31
CA ILE A 305 -4.72 -10.26 -17.19
C ILE A 305 -5.82 -10.82 -18.07
N ASP A 306 -6.97 -10.14 -18.17
CA ASP A 306 -8.08 -10.54 -19.04
C ASP A 306 -7.74 -10.46 -20.54
N ILE A 307 -6.94 -9.46 -20.94
CA ILE A 307 -6.46 -9.27 -22.31
C ILE A 307 -5.44 -10.36 -22.67
N LEU A 308 -4.47 -10.62 -21.80
CA LEU A 308 -3.51 -11.71 -21.97
C LEU A 308 -4.21 -13.06 -22.16
N ASP A 309 -5.22 -13.32 -21.33
CA ASP A 309 -5.95 -14.57 -21.34
C ASP A 309 -6.82 -14.72 -22.61
N ARG A 310 -7.41 -13.62 -23.10
CA ARG A 310 -8.10 -13.56 -24.39
C ARG A 310 -7.15 -13.78 -25.56
N LEU A 311 -6.00 -13.10 -25.56
CA LEU A 311 -4.95 -13.26 -26.57
C LEU A 311 -4.53 -14.73 -26.68
N ALA A 312 -4.24 -15.39 -25.56
CA ALA A 312 -3.81 -16.78 -25.56
C ALA A 312 -4.85 -17.72 -26.19
N VAL A 313 -6.15 -17.46 -25.98
CA VAL A 313 -7.24 -18.20 -26.64
C VAL A 313 -7.27 -17.96 -28.16
N ILE A 314 -7.08 -16.71 -28.61
CA ILE A 314 -7.02 -16.36 -30.03
C ILE A 314 -5.85 -17.08 -30.71
N LEU A 315 -4.65 -16.99 -30.13
CA LEU A 315 -3.45 -17.65 -30.68
C LEU A 315 -3.60 -19.17 -30.74
N LEU A 316 -4.24 -19.77 -29.73
CA LEU A 316 -4.52 -21.21 -29.73
C LEU A 316 -5.46 -21.63 -30.85
N ARG A 317 -6.40 -20.78 -31.27
CA ARG A 317 -7.28 -21.05 -32.42
C ARG A 317 -6.55 -20.89 -33.74
N LEU A 318 -5.81 -19.78 -33.90
CA LEU A 318 -5.05 -19.51 -35.13
C LEU A 318 -4.07 -20.64 -35.43
N VAL A 319 -3.31 -21.09 -34.43
CA VAL A 319 -2.29 -22.12 -34.64
C VAL A 319 -2.85 -23.50 -35.00
N ARG A 320 -4.15 -23.77 -34.74
CA ARG A 320 -4.81 -24.99 -35.22
C ARG A 320 -5.03 -24.99 -36.73
N GLY A 321 -5.12 -23.80 -37.34
CA GLY A 321 -5.19 -23.62 -38.79
C GLY A 321 -3.82 -23.65 -39.48
N GLY A 322 -2.72 -23.69 -38.73
CA GLY A 322 -1.35 -23.66 -39.24
C GLY A 322 -0.56 -22.43 -38.79
N PRO A 323 0.60 -22.16 -39.40
CA PRO A 323 1.32 -20.90 -39.21
C PRO A 323 0.45 -19.69 -39.56
N PHE A 324 0.53 -18.62 -38.77
CA PHE A 324 -0.36 -17.46 -38.88
C PHE A 324 0.40 -16.13 -38.81
N GLU A 325 -0.26 -15.04 -39.17
CA GLU A 325 0.24 -13.67 -39.02
C GLU A 325 -0.53 -12.92 -37.93
N LEU A 326 0.06 -11.88 -37.36
CA LEU A 326 -0.64 -11.03 -36.39
C LEU A 326 -1.63 -10.14 -37.14
N SER A 327 -2.91 -10.38 -36.95
CA SER A 327 -3.96 -9.54 -37.51
C SER A 327 -4.00 -8.16 -36.84
N HIS A 328 -4.54 -7.17 -37.54
CA HIS A 328 -4.81 -5.84 -36.97
C HIS A 328 -5.68 -5.91 -35.71
N GLU A 329 -6.63 -6.85 -35.65
CA GLU A 329 -7.46 -7.08 -34.47
C GLU A 329 -6.64 -7.46 -33.23
N ILE A 330 -5.61 -8.32 -33.37
CA ILE A 330 -4.72 -8.69 -32.27
C ILE A 330 -3.89 -7.49 -31.80
N LEU A 331 -3.36 -6.71 -32.75
CA LEU A 331 -2.56 -5.53 -32.44
C LEU A 331 -3.40 -4.46 -31.73
N SER A 332 -4.63 -4.24 -32.19
CA SER A 332 -5.61 -3.34 -31.59
C SER A 332 -6.02 -3.80 -30.18
N LEU A 333 -6.26 -5.11 -29.99
CA LEU A 333 -6.54 -5.69 -28.67
C LEU A 333 -5.43 -5.42 -27.66
N LEU A 334 -4.17 -5.50 -28.11
CA LEU A 334 -2.99 -5.26 -27.28
C LEU A 334 -2.65 -3.77 -27.13
N GLY A 335 -3.06 -2.94 -28.07
CA GLY A 335 -2.61 -1.55 -28.17
C GLY A 335 -1.13 -1.43 -28.51
N LEU A 336 -0.60 -2.34 -29.34
CA LEU A 336 0.84 -2.44 -29.65
C LEU A 336 1.10 -2.46 -31.16
N SER A 337 2.28 -1.98 -31.56
CA SER A 337 2.80 -2.24 -32.90
C SER A 337 3.21 -3.71 -33.06
N VAL A 338 3.45 -4.15 -34.30
CA VAL A 338 3.93 -5.51 -34.60
C VAL A 338 5.22 -5.80 -33.83
N ASP A 339 6.21 -4.91 -33.92
CA ASP A 339 7.52 -5.09 -33.28
C ASP A 339 7.42 -5.20 -31.75
N GLN A 340 6.49 -4.45 -31.15
CA GLN A 340 6.22 -4.51 -29.71
C GLN A 340 5.45 -5.78 -29.31
N ALA A 341 4.59 -6.30 -30.17
CA ALA A 341 3.83 -7.51 -29.91
C ALA A 341 4.69 -8.78 -30.03
N LEU A 342 5.66 -8.81 -30.95
CA LEU A 342 6.48 -10.01 -31.20
C LEU A 342 7.16 -10.59 -29.93
N PRO A 343 7.79 -9.81 -29.04
CA PRO A 343 8.33 -10.31 -27.76
C PRO A 343 7.27 -10.95 -26.84
N VAL A 344 6.05 -10.39 -26.80
CA VAL A 344 4.94 -10.94 -26.02
C VAL A 344 4.50 -12.29 -26.59
N ILE A 345 4.34 -12.35 -27.91
CA ILE A 345 3.96 -13.56 -28.64
C ILE A 345 5.03 -14.66 -28.50
N ALA A 346 6.31 -14.27 -28.53
CA ALA A 346 7.45 -15.14 -28.26
C ALA A 346 7.44 -15.70 -26.83
N ALA A 347 7.12 -14.87 -25.84
CA ALA A 347 7.00 -15.29 -24.44
C ALA A 347 5.81 -16.25 -24.21
N LEU A 348 4.76 -16.16 -25.03
CA LEU A 348 3.64 -17.12 -25.08
C LEU A 348 3.99 -18.42 -25.83
N GLY A 349 5.20 -18.53 -26.38
CA GLY A 349 5.72 -19.74 -27.01
C GLY A 349 5.47 -19.83 -28.51
N TYR A 350 5.18 -18.73 -29.19
CA TYR A 350 5.02 -18.67 -30.65
C TYR A 350 6.21 -17.92 -31.26
N ARG A 351 6.87 -18.50 -32.26
CA ARG A 351 8.05 -17.89 -32.90
C ARG A 351 7.85 -17.82 -34.41
N MET A 352 8.51 -16.85 -35.02
CA MET A 352 8.55 -16.71 -36.47
C MET A 352 9.24 -17.92 -37.10
N ARG A 353 8.71 -18.39 -38.23
CA ARG A 353 9.28 -19.45 -39.06
C ARG A 353 9.10 -19.08 -40.52
N GLU A 354 10.08 -19.43 -41.33
CA GLU A 354 9.94 -19.36 -42.78
C GLU A 354 8.89 -20.36 -43.25
N THR A 355 7.97 -19.89 -44.08
CA THR A 355 6.96 -20.69 -44.78
C THR A 355 6.98 -20.36 -46.27
N PRO A 356 6.39 -21.17 -47.16
CA PRO A 356 6.34 -20.87 -48.59
C PRO A 356 5.73 -19.48 -48.90
N ASP A 357 4.83 -19.00 -48.05
CA ASP A 357 4.16 -17.71 -48.19
C ASP A 357 4.87 -16.57 -47.43
N GLY A 358 6.10 -16.80 -46.94
CA GLY A 358 6.89 -15.86 -46.15
C GLY A 358 6.93 -16.18 -44.64
N PRO A 359 7.49 -15.27 -43.81
CA PRO A 359 7.68 -15.49 -42.38
C PRO A 359 6.33 -15.46 -41.64
N ARG A 360 5.98 -16.57 -40.99
CA ARG A 360 4.74 -16.71 -40.19
C ARG A 360 5.01 -17.26 -38.78
N LEU A 361 4.13 -16.91 -37.84
CA LEU A 361 4.20 -17.40 -36.46
C LEU A 361 3.71 -18.84 -36.36
N ALA A 362 4.48 -19.67 -35.68
CA ALA A 362 4.10 -21.04 -35.35
C ALA A 362 4.43 -21.37 -33.90
N ARG A 363 3.72 -22.34 -33.32
CA ARG A 363 4.01 -22.81 -31.96
C ARG A 363 5.42 -23.39 -31.91
N SER A 364 6.24 -22.87 -31.00
CA SER A 364 7.55 -23.44 -30.74
C SER A 364 7.39 -24.77 -30.00
N LYS A 365 8.09 -25.82 -30.46
CA LYS A 365 8.20 -27.09 -29.72
C LYS A 365 9.07 -26.96 -28.45
N ALA A 366 9.79 -25.85 -28.29
CA ALA A 366 10.66 -25.61 -27.15
C ALA A 366 9.88 -25.07 -25.95
N ASN A 367 9.20 -25.97 -25.22
CA ASN A 367 9.27 -26.12 -23.75
C ASN A 367 8.40 -27.29 -23.24
N ARG A 368 8.43 -28.45 -23.93
CA ARG A 368 8.14 -29.74 -23.27
C ARG A 368 9.44 -30.32 -22.75
N GLN A 369 10.08 -29.65 -21.80
CA GLN A 369 10.81 -30.41 -20.78
C GLN A 369 9.78 -30.73 -19.70
N PRO A 370 9.45 -32.02 -19.46
CA PRO A 370 8.91 -32.38 -18.17
C PRO A 370 9.97 -31.99 -17.14
N ALA A 371 9.62 -31.08 -16.22
CA ALA A 371 10.34 -30.97 -14.97
C ALA A 371 10.21 -32.34 -14.28
N GLY A 372 11.21 -33.20 -14.45
CA GLY A 372 11.15 -34.61 -14.07
C GLY A 372 12.01 -35.59 -14.87
N ALA A 373 12.89 -35.11 -15.76
CA ALA A 373 13.92 -35.97 -16.35
C ALA A 373 15.26 -35.23 -16.45
N SER A 374 15.73 -34.69 -15.33
CA SER A 374 17.17 -34.52 -15.13
C SER A 374 17.79 -35.91 -15.24
N ALA A 375 18.61 -36.07 -16.27
CA ALA A 375 19.34 -37.26 -16.59
C ALA A 375 20.01 -37.84 -15.33
N LYS A 376 19.59 -39.05 -14.93
CA LYS A 376 20.49 -39.99 -14.25
C LYS A 376 21.57 -40.39 -15.25
N ARG A 377 22.53 -39.50 -15.50
CA ARG A 377 23.87 -39.91 -15.92
C ARG A 377 24.52 -40.54 -14.68
N LYS A 378 24.33 -41.86 -14.54
CA LYS A 378 25.17 -42.67 -13.66
C LYS A 378 26.63 -42.47 -14.10
N PRO A 379 27.55 -42.05 -13.24
CA PRO A 379 28.97 -42.27 -13.50
C PRO A 379 29.21 -43.78 -13.54
N LYS A 380 29.96 -44.25 -14.54
CA LYS A 380 30.50 -45.62 -14.58
C LYS A 380 31.29 -45.86 -13.28
N PRO A 381 31.13 -47.02 -12.61
CA PRO A 381 31.96 -47.34 -11.45
C PRO A 381 33.39 -47.65 -11.91
N PRO A 382 34.44 -47.17 -11.22
CA PRO A 382 35.76 -47.78 -11.33
C PRO A 382 35.71 -49.16 -10.68
N GLN A 383 36.31 -50.13 -11.36
CA GLN A 383 36.50 -51.48 -10.85
C GLN A 383 37.50 -51.50 -9.68
N SER A 384 37.24 -52.43 -8.75
CA SER A 384 38.09 -52.94 -7.67
C SER A 384 38.61 -51.97 -6.59
N ALA A 385 38.01 -52.02 -5.40
CA ALA A 385 38.72 -52.09 -4.11
C ALA A 385 37.76 -52.54 -2.99
N GLN A 386 38.29 -53.31 -2.05
CA GLN A 386 37.61 -54.13 -1.05
C GLN A 386 36.84 -53.33 0.02
N LYS A 387 35.84 -53.99 0.64
CA LYS A 387 35.05 -53.49 1.78
C LYS A 387 35.93 -53.02 2.94
N ALA A 388 35.85 -51.75 3.32
CA ALA A 388 36.38 -51.22 4.58
C ALA A 388 35.24 -50.82 5.53
N LYS A 389 35.38 -51.21 6.81
CA LYS A 389 34.45 -50.93 7.93
C LYS A 389 34.34 -49.43 8.23
N PRO A 390 33.23 -48.95 8.83
CA PRO A 390 33.12 -47.55 9.27
C PRO A 390 34.12 -47.26 10.39
N ARG A 391 34.89 -46.17 10.22
CA ARG A 391 35.82 -45.63 11.23
C ARG A 391 35.04 -45.00 12.39
N GLN A 392 35.32 -45.43 13.62
CA GLN A 392 34.94 -44.74 14.84
C GLN A 392 35.95 -43.61 15.10
N PHE A 393 35.46 -42.41 15.43
CA PHE A 393 36.31 -41.35 15.97
C PHE A 393 36.42 -41.54 17.49
N PRO A 394 37.63 -41.48 18.09
CA PRO A 394 37.77 -41.51 19.54
C PRO A 394 37.16 -40.23 20.14
N VAL A 395 36.24 -40.39 21.09
CA VAL A 395 35.67 -39.31 21.90
C VAL A 395 36.48 -39.21 23.19
N ASP A 396 36.83 -38.00 23.61
CA ASP A 396 37.54 -37.72 24.85
C ASP A 396 36.74 -38.24 26.07
N PRO A 397 37.32 -39.09 26.95
CA PRO A 397 36.67 -39.61 28.15
C PRO A 397 36.19 -38.54 29.14
N ASN A 398 36.76 -37.34 29.09
CA ASN A 398 36.38 -36.21 29.97
C ASN A 398 35.40 -35.24 29.31
N SER A 399 34.88 -35.57 28.12
CA SER A 399 33.85 -34.76 27.47
C SER A 399 32.50 -34.90 28.19
N PRO A 400 31.77 -33.80 28.46
CA PRO A 400 30.41 -33.83 29.01
C PRO A 400 29.41 -34.66 28.17
N PHE A 401 29.76 -34.98 26.93
CA PHE A 401 28.92 -35.68 25.96
C PHE A 401 29.26 -37.17 25.79
N ALA A 402 30.23 -37.70 26.53
CA ALA A 402 30.65 -39.11 26.43
C ALA A 402 29.49 -40.11 26.65
N LYS A 403 28.50 -39.73 27.46
CA LYS A 403 27.34 -40.57 27.79
C LYS A 403 26.28 -40.70 26.69
N LEU A 404 26.39 -39.91 25.61
CA LEU A 404 25.44 -39.96 24.48
C LEU A 404 25.68 -41.15 23.54
N GLN A 405 26.84 -41.82 23.61
CA GLN A 405 27.11 -43.02 22.81
C GLN A 405 26.27 -44.24 23.23
N GLU A 406 25.72 -44.25 24.45
CA GLU A 406 24.93 -45.35 24.99
C GLU A 406 23.45 -45.30 24.56
N LEU A 407 23.00 -44.18 23.98
CA LEU A 407 21.62 -44.01 23.54
C LEU A 407 21.40 -44.58 22.13
N ARG A 408 20.84 -45.79 22.04
CA ARG A 408 20.24 -46.30 20.81
C ARG A 408 18.82 -45.76 20.66
N ILE A 409 18.64 -44.81 19.76
CA ILE A 409 17.31 -44.38 19.30
C ILE A 409 16.76 -45.51 18.42
N ALA A 410 15.74 -46.22 18.92
CA ALA A 410 14.97 -47.18 18.13
C ALA A 410 14.23 -46.42 17.01
N LYS A 411 14.26 -46.99 15.81
CA LYS A 411 13.80 -46.36 14.57
C LYS A 411 12.35 -46.67 14.27
#